data_AF-A0A832LVF8-F1
#
_entry.id   AF-A0A832LVF8-F1
#
_cell.length_a   1.000
_cell.length_b   1.000
_cell.length_c   1.000
_cell.angle_alpha   90.00
_cell.angle_beta   90.00
_cell.angle_gamma   90.00
#
_symmetry.space_group_name_H-M   'P 1'
#
loop_
_entity.id
_entity.type
_entity.pdbx_description
1 polymer ?
#
loop_
_entity_poly.entity_id
_entity_poly.type
_entity_poly.pdbx_seq_one_letter_code
_entity_poly.pdbx_strand_id
1 'polypeptide(L)'
;EDPKGPKKFFVPRTWPAAVAMCLLCKTQDHILAWPYMGDPTPKSDINRTTNPAYIAKQYLNNGFNCFLCHDPHSAEPRIVRDALIEALTTRNDTLWHEGYPNKANFKVYGNKEGLGLRGFERKIAILDRYDPNLQCGQCHVEYNCGALHDYEKSEYGKPPVPVDFATDRRSNHFPFVTLAKIDPKSLKITEPTFMNHLAKYKFFDFVHWATGAKLWKAQHPEVETYYNSPHAMIGATCVDCHTDKGIAGFAKRSSGDKIAKSEKKFTSHFHASPRDFNWSPCLKCHTDWTPKDAEYAVESVKNYIRHHMRKAEIWLRELVQTFQRAKDWGVDAETLNKARKLHEEAHMYWEWWTAENSDGFHNPKLAKATLARSVQLSWEAIDLLNKAIAEKRAKMETAKK
;
A
#
# COMPACT_ATOMS: atom_id res chain seq x y z
N GLU A 1 21.26 -22.77 -14.97
CA GLU A 1 19.78 -22.86 -14.88
C GLU A 1 19.17 -21.85 -15.84
N ASP A 2 18.09 -22.22 -16.54
CA ASP A 2 17.37 -21.31 -17.43
C ASP A 2 16.68 -20.21 -16.59
N PRO A 3 17.12 -18.95 -16.66
CA PRO A 3 16.51 -17.87 -15.89
C PRO A 3 15.10 -17.51 -16.38
N LYS A 4 14.66 -18.04 -17.53
CA LYS A 4 13.28 -17.97 -18.03
C LYS A 4 12.42 -19.17 -17.62
N GLY A 5 13.00 -20.15 -16.94
CA GLY A 5 12.32 -21.35 -16.45
C GLY A 5 11.32 -21.08 -15.32
N PRO A 6 10.47 -22.06 -14.96
CA PRO A 6 9.45 -21.92 -13.92
C PRO A 6 10.08 -21.65 -12.54
N LYS A 7 9.32 -20.97 -11.69
CA LYS A 7 9.69 -20.70 -10.29
C LYS A 7 9.91 -22.03 -9.55
N LYS A 8 11.07 -22.21 -8.93
CA LYS A 8 11.43 -23.42 -8.18
C LYS A 8 11.35 -23.17 -6.67
N PHE A 9 10.97 -24.21 -5.92
CA PHE A 9 11.06 -24.24 -4.47
C PHE A 9 12.37 -24.91 -4.09
N PHE A 10 13.32 -24.13 -3.55
CA PHE A 10 14.61 -24.65 -3.11
C PHE A 10 14.62 -25.02 -1.62
N VAL A 11 13.71 -24.41 -0.83
CA VAL A 11 13.62 -24.59 0.62
C VAL A 11 12.16 -24.85 1.00
N PRO A 12 11.85 -25.81 1.90
CA PRO A 12 10.50 -26.03 2.39
C PRO A 12 9.88 -24.76 3.01
N ARG A 13 8.56 -24.62 2.91
CA ARG A 13 7.80 -23.47 3.45
C ARG A 13 8.22 -22.10 2.91
N THR A 14 8.76 -22.06 1.69
CA THR A 14 8.94 -20.81 0.93
C THR A 14 7.88 -20.69 -0.15
N TRP A 15 7.57 -19.47 -0.59
CA TRP A 15 6.65 -19.23 -1.70
C TRP A 15 7.28 -18.25 -2.69
N PRO A 16 7.32 -18.56 -4.00
CA PRO A 16 7.92 -17.68 -4.99
C PRO A 16 6.93 -16.57 -5.40
N ALA A 17 6.53 -15.74 -4.44
CA ALA A 17 5.55 -14.68 -4.63
C ALA A 17 6.03 -13.56 -5.57
N ALA A 18 7.35 -13.34 -5.65
CA ALA A 18 7.94 -12.27 -6.44
C ALA A 18 7.48 -12.35 -7.91
N VAL A 19 7.14 -11.20 -8.50
CA VAL A 19 6.87 -11.02 -9.94
C VAL A 19 7.68 -9.81 -10.42
N ALA A 20 7.72 -9.57 -11.73
CA ALA A 20 8.55 -8.51 -12.31
C ALA A 20 8.28 -7.13 -11.67
N MET A 21 7.00 -6.80 -11.46
CA MET A 21 6.57 -5.51 -10.91
C MET A 21 7.06 -5.25 -9.49
N CYS A 22 7.36 -6.30 -8.70
CA CYS A 22 7.89 -6.12 -7.35
C CYS A 22 9.19 -5.31 -7.35
N LEU A 23 9.98 -5.42 -8.42
CA LEU A 23 11.31 -4.81 -8.53
C LEU A 23 11.24 -3.29 -8.75
N LEU A 24 10.13 -2.77 -9.29
CA LEU A 24 9.93 -1.35 -9.60
C LEU A 24 9.98 -0.45 -8.36
N CYS A 25 9.63 -1.00 -7.19
CA CYS A 25 9.69 -0.30 -5.90
C CYS A 25 10.96 -0.61 -5.09
N LYS A 26 11.93 -1.33 -5.67
CA LYS A 26 13.19 -1.72 -5.02
C LYS A 26 14.40 -1.12 -5.72
N THR A 27 14.29 -0.96 -7.03
CA THR A 27 15.34 -0.43 -7.90
C THR A 27 14.73 0.02 -9.22
N GLN A 28 15.44 0.91 -9.90
CA GLN A 28 15.16 1.36 -11.25
C GLN A 28 16.40 1.16 -12.15
N ASP A 29 17.29 0.21 -11.83
CA ASP A 29 18.41 -0.15 -12.72
C ASP A 29 17.90 -0.56 -14.12
N HIS A 30 16.72 -1.16 -14.17
CA HIS A 30 16.05 -1.60 -15.40
C HIS A 30 15.24 -0.49 -16.10
N ILE A 31 15.34 0.78 -15.67
CA ILE A 31 14.56 1.91 -16.21
C ILE A 31 14.71 2.08 -17.74
N LEU A 32 15.83 1.65 -18.31
CA LEU A 32 16.09 1.71 -19.76
C LEU A 32 15.56 0.50 -20.54
N ALA A 33 15.22 -0.58 -19.85
CA ALA A 33 14.75 -1.83 -20.44
C ALA A 33 13.25 -2.06 -20.18
N TRP A 34 12.64 -1.45 -19.16
CA TRP A 34 11.24 -1.66 -18.83
C TRP A 34 10.31 -0.74 -19.63
N PRO A 35 9.40 -1.29 -20.45
CA PRO A 35 8.37 -0.52 -21.12
C PRO A 35 7.39 0.09 -20.12
N TYR A 36 6.77 1.22 -20.46
CA TYR A 36 5.78 1.86 -19.61
C TYR A 36 4.64 0.89 -19.25
N MET A 37 4.30 0.84 -17.97
CA MET A 37 3.41 -0.15 -17.34
C MET A 37 3.90 -1.61 -17.38
N GLY A 38 5.04 -1.89 -18.01
CA GLY A 38 5.54 -3.23 -18.28
C GLY A 38 4.79 -3.94 -19.39
N ASP A 39 4.26 -3.20 -20.36
CA ASP A 39 3.57 -3.80 -21.50
C ASP A 39 4.54 -4.61 -22.38
N PRO A 40 4.16 -5.82 -22.83
CA PRO A 40 4.99 -6.62 -23.74
C PRO A 40 5.30 -5.87 -25.05
N THR A 41 6.55 -5.92 -25.48
CA THR A 41 7.03 -5.35 -26.75
C THR A 41 8.23 -6.14 -27.26
N PRO A 42 8.40 -6.32 -28.59
CA PRO A 42 9.58 -6.99 -29.14
C PRO A 42 10.89 -6.22 -28.92
N LYS A 43 10.82 -4.96 -28.47
CA LYS A 43 11.98 -4.09 -28.23
C LYS A 43 12.51 -4.16 -26.79
N SER A 44 11.88 -4.96 -25.93
CA SER A 44 12.36 -5.26 -24.58
C SER A 44 12.21 -6.74 -24.29
N ASP A 45 13.18 -7.29 -23.57
CA ASP A 45 13.19 -8.66 -23.06
C ASP A 45 12.59 -8.78 -21.65
N ILE A 46 12.17 -7.67 -21.05
CA ILE A 46 11.52 -7.63 -19.73
C ILE A 46 10.16 -6.91 -19.78
N ASN A 47 9.17 -7.49 -19.10
CA ASN A 47 7.81 -6.95 -18.97
C ASN A 47 7.13 -7.58 -17.73
N ARG A 48 5.83 -7.32 -17.52
CA ARG A 48 5.08 -7.84 -16.36
C ARG A 48 5.08 -9.38 -16.22
N THR A 49 5.22 -10.12 -17.32
CA THR A 49 5.22 -11.59 -17.33
C THR A 49 6.61 -12.19 -17.09
N THR A 50 7.67 -11.38 -17.16
CA THR A 50 9.04 -11.87 -17.06
C THR A 50 9.32 -12.43 -15.67
N ASN A 51 10.06 -13.55 -15.63
CA ASN A 51 10.51 -14.13 -14.36
C ASN A 51 11.40 -13.09 -13.62
N PRO A 52 11.07 -12.69 -12.38
CA PRO A 52 11.87 -11.70 -11.65
C PRO A 52 13.30 -12.17 -11.38
N ALA A 53 13.58 -13.48 -11.35
CA ALA A 53 14.94 -13.99 -11.21
C ALA A 53 15.81 -13.65 -12.43
N TYR A 54 15.23 -13.61 -13.63
CA TYR A 54 15.93 -13.13 -14.83
C TYR A 54 16.27 -11.65 -14.68
N ILE A 55 15.29 -10.82 -14.31
CA ILE A 55 15.50 -9.38 -14.15
C ILE A 55 16.56 -9.12 -13.08
N ALA A 56 16.46 -9.80 -11.93
CA ALA A 56 17.42 -9.72 -10.83
C ALA A 56 18.84 -10.01 -11.29
N LYS A 57 19.04 -11.08 -12.07
CA LYS A 57 20.36 -11.49 -12.56
C LYS A 57 20.91 -10.58 -13.66
N GLN A 58 20.06 -10.07 -14.54
CA GLN A 58 20.52 -9.33 -15.74
C GLN A 58 20.64 -7.82 -15.52
N TYR A 59 19.80 -7.24 -14.67
CA TYR A 59 19.69 -5.78 -14.57
C TYR A 59 20.06 -5.22 -13.20
N LEU A 60 19.86 -5.96 -12.12
CA LEU A 60 19.86 -5.36 -10.78
C LEU A 60 21.23 -5.43 -10.12
N ASN A 61 21.72 -4.26 -9.69
CA ASN A 61 22.97 -4.08 -8.95
C ASN A 61 22.81 -3.13 -7.76
N ASN A 62 21.84 -2.22 -7.81
CA ASN A 62 21.63 -1.16 -6.83
C ASN A 62 20.24 -1.24 -6.22
N GLY A 63 20.15 -0.92 -4.93
CA GLY A 63 18.88 -0.62 -4.26
C GLY A 63 18.63 0.89 -4.30
N PHE A 64 17.38 1.29 -4.54
CA PHE A 64 16.88 2.67 -4.42
C PHE A 64 17.78 3.75 -5.06
N ASN A 65 17.80 3.78 -6.39
CA ASN A 65 18.65 4.70 -7.15
C ASN A 65 18.34 6.18 -6.86
N CYS A 66 19.36 7.04 -6.79
CA CYS A 66 19.18 8.49 -6.64
C CYS A 66 18.25 9.08 -7.71
N PHE A 67 18.34 8.53 -8.93
CA PHE A 67 17.55 8.99 -10.06
C PHE A 67 16.07 8.59 -9.99
N LEU A 68 15.63 7.86 -8.96
CA LEU A 68 14.21 7.60 -8.71
C LEU A 68 13.46 8.91 -8.39
N CYS A 69 14.13 9.83 -7.69
CA CYS A 69 13.56 11.10 -7.22
C CYS A 69 14.16 12.33 -7.92
N HIS A 70 15.35 12.20 -8.52
CA HIS A 70 16.06 13.31 -9.17
C HIS A 70 16.33 12.99 -10.63
N ASP A 71 16.06 13.92 -11.53
CA ASP A 71 16.47 13.75 -12.92
C ASP A 71 17.99 13.81 -13.05
N PRO A 72 18.67 12.82 -13.66
CA PRO A 72 20.12 12.82 -13.75
C PRO A 72 20.67 13.86 -14.74
N HIS A 73 19.82 14.45 -15.60
CA HIS A 73 20.22 15.45 -16.58
C HIS A 73 19.97 16.87 -16.08
N SER A 74 18.80 17.14 -15.46
CA SER A 74 18.45 18.48 -14.96
C SER A 74 18.61 18.67 -13.45
N ALA A 75 18.79 17.58 -12.69
CA ALA A 75 18.73 17.56 -11.21
C ALA A 75 17.36 17.97 -10.63
N GLU A 76 16.34 18.14 -11.47
CA GLU A 76 14.98 18.50 -11.05
C GLU A 76 14.30 17.34 -10.31
N PRO A 77 13.39 17.64 -9.38
CA PRO A 77 12.58 16.63 -8.72
C PRO A 77 11.70 15.90 -9.74
N ARG A 78 11.61 14.58 -9.62
CA ARG A 78 10.80 13.76 -10.53
C ARG A 78 10.20 12.54 -9.84
N ILE A 79 9.27 11.93 -10.55
CA ILE A 79 8.84 10.54 -10.35
C ILE A 79 9.04 9.74 -11.65
N VAL A 80 9.37 8.47 -11.51
CA VAL A 80 9.61 7.51 -12.59
C VAL A 80 8.73 6.26 -12.49
N ARG A 81 8.02 6.06 -11.37
CA ARG A 81 7.12 4.92 -11.19
C ARG A 81 5.93 5.03 -12.14
N ASP A 82 5.91 4.16 -13.14
CA ASP A 82 4.90 4.11 -14.20
C ASP A 82 3.46 4.02 -13.67
N ALA A 83 3.16 3.14 -12.70
CA ALA A 83 1.80 3.02 -12.15
C ALA A 83 1.32 4.28 -11.40
N LEU A 84 2.24 5.02 -10.76
CA LEU A 84 1.91 6.31 -10.16
C LEU A 84 1.60 7.34 -11.23
N ILE A 85 2.47 7.46 -12.24
CA ILE A 85 2.25 8.38 -13.37
C ILE A 85 0.91 8.04 -14.05
N GLU A 86 0.63 6.77 -14.31
CA GLU A 86 -0.61 6.30 -14.91
C GLU A 86 -1.83 6.72 -14.09
N ALA A 87 -1.81 6.48 -12.77
CA ALA A 87 -2.88 6.87 -11.89
C ALA A 87 -3.11 8.39 -11.91
N LEU A 88 -2.03 9.18 -11.90
CA LEU A 88 -2.11 10.64 -11.89
C LEU A 88 -2.49 11.25 -13.25
N THR A 89 -2.32 10.54 -14.37
CA THR A 89 -2.59 11.11 -15.71
C THR A 89 -3.88 10.60 -16.35
N THR A 90 -4.38 9.44 -15.93
CA THR A 90 -5.54 8.78 -16.58
C THR A 90 -6.80 8.83 -15.74
N ARG A 91 -6.70 9.23 -14.47
CA ARG A 91 -7.80 9.24 -13.51
C ARG A 91 -7.87 10.59 -12.81
N ASN A 92 -9.07 10.97 -12.37
CA ASN A 92 -9.33 12.18 -11.59
C ASN A 92 -9.79 11.88 -10.15
N ASP A 93 -9.91 10.61 -9.79
CA ASP A 93 -10.38 10.14 -8.48
C ASP A 93 -9.23 9.88 -7.49
N THR A 94 -7.99 10.22 -7.86
CA THR A 94 -6.84 10.00 -6.98
C THR A 94 -6.73 11.09 -5.91
N LEU A 95 -6.10 10.75 -4.79
CA LEU A 95 -5.88 11.67 -3.68
C LEU A 95 -5.09 12.95 -4.04
N TRP A 96 -4.23 12.89 -5.07
CA TRP A 96 -3.56 14.09 -5.58
C TRP A 96 -4.53 15.06 -6.29
N HIS A 97 -5.57 14.53 -6.95
CA HIS A 97 -6.59 15.34 -7.62
C HIS A 97 -7.57 15.97 -6.62
N GLU A 98 -7.91 15.27 -5.53
CA GLU A 98 -8.75 15.82 -4.46
C GLU A 98 -8.14 17.09 -3.83
N GLY A 99 -6.81 17.22 -3.89
CA GLY A 99 -6.08 18.41 -3.52
C GLY A 99 -5.66 18.40 -2.05
N TYR A 100 -4.35 18.43 -1.82
CA TYR A 100 -3.76 18.70 -0.50
C TYR A 100 -2.91 19.98 -0.58
N PRO A 101 -2.71 20.67 0.55
CA PRO A 101 -1.83 21.84 0.61
C PRO A 101 -0.44 21.51 0.08
N ASN A 102 0.13 22.41 -0.70
CA ASN A 102 1.48 22.28 -1.26
C ASN A 102 1.72 21.13 -2.26
N LYS A 103 0.68 20.56 -2.89
CA LYS A 103 0.88 19.60 -3.99
C LYS A 103 1.72 20.18 -5.13
N ALA A 104 2.71 19.45 -5.63
CA ALA A 104 3.40 19.82 -6.87
C ALA A 104 2.53 19.52 -8.10
N ASN A 105 2.65 20.37 -9.13
CA ASN A 105 2.26 19.98 -10.47
C ASN A 105 3.42 19.22 -11.12
N PHE A 106 3.13 18.57 -12.24
CA PHE A 106 4.15 17.84 -12.97
C PHE A 106 3.91 17.93 -14.47
N LYS A 107 5.00 17.77 -15.22
CA LYS A 107 4.97 17.57 -16.67
C LYS A 107 5.47 16.18 -16.98
N VAL A 108 4.66 15.43 -17.73
CA VAL A 108 5.04 14.10 -18.21
C VAL A 108 5.90 14.24 -19.45
N TYR A 109 7.01 13.51 -19.46
CA TYR A 109 7.87 13.34 -20.61
C TYR A 109 7.71 11.89 -21.08
N GLY A 110 7.52 11.69 -22.38
CA GLY A 110 7.31 10.39 -23.01
C GLY A 110 8.04 10.28 -24.35
N ASN A 111 7.44 9.56 -25.30
CA ASN A 111 8.05 9.31 -26.61
C ASN A 111 8.32 10.58 -27.41
N LYS A 112 7.40 11.55 -27.38
CA LYS A 112 7.53 12.81 -28.12
C LYS A 112 8.69 13.66 -27.61
N GLU A 113 9.07 13.47 -26.35
CA GLU A 113 10.14 14.18 -25.67
C GLU A 113 11.45 13.37 -25.61
N GLY A 114 11.58 12.31 -26.42
CA GLY A 114 12.83 11.56 -26.58
C GLY A 114 13.03 10.38 -25.62
N LEU A 115 12.06 10.00 -24.79
CA LEU A 115 12.19 8.80 -23.96
C LEU A 115 11.97 7.48 -24.73
N GLY A 116 11.39 7.59 -25.92
CA GLY A 116 11.10 6.47 -26.84
C GLY A 116 12.27 5.98 -27.69
N LEU A 117 13.49 6.53 -27.51
CA LEU A 117 14.68 6.17 -28.30
C LEU A 117 15.08 4.68 -28.22
N ARG A 118 14.50 3.94 -27.27
CA ARG A 118 14.67 2.48 -27.10
C ARG A 118 13.69 1.65 -27.94
N GLY A 119 12.80 2.28 -28.70
CA GLY A 119 11.82 1.60 -29.56
C GLY A 119 10.53 1.18 -28.85
N PHE A 120 10.32 1.63 -27.61
CA PHE A 120 9.10 1.42 -26.84
C PHE A 120 8.84 2.60 -25.91
N GLU A 121 7.59 2.76 -25.46
CA GLU A 121 7.22 3.87 -24.59
C GLU A 121 7.82 3.74 -23.19
N ARG A 122 8.35 4.86 -22.69
CA ARG A 122 8.70 5.06 -21.28
C ARG A 122 8.29 6.47 -20.90
N LYS A 123 7.94 6.67 -19.63
CA LYS A 123 7.56 7.98 -19.10
C LYS A 123 8.27 8.29 -17.80
N ILE A 124 8.56 9.55 -17.60
CA ILE A 124 8.89 10.15 -16.31
C ILE A 124 7.99 11.38 -16.14
N ALA A 125 7.81 11.85 -14.91
CA ALA A 125 7.17 13.13 -14.65
C ALA A 125 8.10 14.03 -13.85
N ILE A 126 8.46 15.18 -14.43
CA ILE A 126 9.23 16.22 -13.75
C ILE A 126 8.26 17.08 -12.94
N LEU A 127 8.55 17.26 -11.65
CA LEU A 127 7.74 18.04 -10.73
C LEU A 127 8.15 19.53 -10.81
N ASP A 128 7.19 20.45 -10.72
CA ASP A 128 7.47 21.89 -10.73
C ASP A 128 8.16 22.39 -9.44
N ARG A 129 8.12 21.56 -8.39
CA ARG A 129 8.86 21.72 -7.14
C ARG A 129 9.07 20.37 -6.45
N TYR A 130 9.90 20.36 -5.42
CA TYR A 130 10.03 19.19 -4.55
C TYR A 130 8.71 18.89 -3.85
N ASP A 131 8.18 17.70 -4.11
CA ASP A 131 7.04 17.12 -3.39
C ASP A 131 7.44 15.75 -2.87
N PRO A 132 8.00 15.69 -1.64
CA PRO A 132 8.44 14.44 -1.03
C PRO A 132 7.33 13.43 -0.87
N ASN A 133 6.08 13.87 -0.74
CA ASN A 133 4.95 12.96 -0.60
C ASN A 133 4.72 12.16 -1.89
N LEU A 134 4.77 12.83 -3.06
CA LEU A 134 4.73 12.15 -4.36
C LEU A 134 5.98 11.30 -4.62
N GLN A 135 7.16 11.78 -4.23
CA GLN A 135 8.41 11.05 -4.42
C GLN A 135 8.44 9.75 -3.59
N CYS A 136 8.00 9.79 -2.33
CA CYS A 136 7.81 8.61 -1.47
C CYS A 136 6.66 7.73 -2.00
N GLY A 137 5.62 8.34 -2.58
CA GLY A 137 4.46 7.68 -3.19
C GLY A 137 4.77 6.83 -4.42
N GLN A 138 6.04 6.80 -4.88
CA GLN A 138 6.49 5.83 -5.88
C GLN A 138 6.55 4.40 -5.33
N CYS A 139 6.63 4.25 -4.00
CA CYS A 139 6.76 2.95 -3.33
C CYS A 139 5.82 2.81 -2.14
N HIS A 140 5.69 3.84 -1.29
CA HIS A 140 4.93 3.80 -0.04
C HIS A 140 3.44 4.08 -0.26
N VAL A 141 2.82 3.19 -1.03
CA VAL A 141 1.42 3.22 -1.43
C VAL A 141 0.80 1.84 -1.35
N GLU A 142 -0.52 1.78 -1.42
CA GLU A 142 -1.24 0.56 -1.78
C GLU A 142 -1.09 0.26 -3.28
N TYR A 143 -0.97 -1.02 -3.66
CA TYR A 143 -0.69 -1.38 -5.04
C TYR A 143 -0.95 -2.85 -5.38
N ASN A 144 -1.31 -3.08 -6.64
CA ASN A 144 -1.28 -4.41 -7.24
C ASN A 144 0.13 -4.69 -7.81
N CYS A 145 0.81 -5.69 -7.25
CA CYS A 145 2.04 -6.26 -7.81
C CYS A 145 2.17 -7.77 -7.57
N GLY A 146 1.07 -8.47 -7.30
CA GLY A 146 1.07 -9.85 -6.84
C GLY A 146 0.06 -10.69 -7.59
N ALA A 147 -0.24 -11.87 -7.04
CA ALA A 147 -1.34 -12.70 -7.52
C ALA A 147 -2.62 -11.87 -7.53
N LEU A 148 -3.34 -11.88 -8.66
CA LEU A 148 -4.52 -11.05 -8.87
C LEU A 148 -5.56 -11.85 -9.63
N HIS A 149 -6.82 -11.74 -9.20
CA HIS A 149 -7.93 -12.49 -9.74
C HIS A 149 -9.08 -11.57 -10.12
N ASP A 150 -9.82 -11.96 -11.17
CA ASP A 150 -10.98 -11.21 -11.64
C ASP A 150 -12.19 -11.51 -10.75
N TYR A 151 -12.73 -10.47 -10.13
CA TYR A 151 -13.77 -10.59 -9.12
C TYR A 151 -15.10 -11.10 -9.68
N GLU A 152 -15.46 -10.65 -10.90
CA GLU A 152 -16.74 -11.01 -11.54
C GLU A 152 -16.69 -12.41 -12.13
N LYS A 153 -15.56 -12.78 -12.73
CA LYS A 153 -15.39 -14.12 -13.32
C LYS A 153 -15.16 -15.21 -12.26
N SER A 154 -14.81 -14.84 -11.04
CA SER A 154 -14.60 -15.80 -9.94
C SER A 154 -15.89 -16.07 -9.16
N GLU A 155 -16.14 -17.31 -8.80
CA GLU A 155 -17.25 -17.69 -7.92
C GLU A 155 -16.76 -18.22 -6.57
N TYR A 156 -17.56 -18.05 -5.52
CA TYR A 156 -17.22 -18.64 -4.23
C TYR A 156 -17.20 -20.16 -4.29
N GLY A 157 -16.17 -20.77 -3.71
CA GLY A 157 -16.00 -22.23 -3.66
C GLY A 157 -15.44 -22.85 -4.95
N LYS A 158 -15.14 -22.04 -5.98
CA LYS A 158 -14.41 -22.46 -7.19
C LYS A 158 -12.99 -21.88 -7.20
N PRO A 159 -12.04 -22.49 -7.94
CA PRO A 159 -10.75 -21.87 -8.20
C PRO A 159 -10.92 -20.45 -8.77
N PRO A 160 -10.21 -19.45 -8.24
CA PRO A 160 -10.36 -18.08 -8.70
C PRO A 160 -9.79 -17.92 -10.12
N VAL A 161 -10.39 -17.04 -10.92
CA VAL A 161 -9.96 -16.78 -12.29
C VAL A 161 -8.82 -15.76 -12.26
N PRO A 162 -7.58 -16.14 -12.62
CA PRO A 162 -6.45 -15.23 -12.56
C PRO A 162 -6.55 -14.14 -13.64
N VAL A 163 -5.99 -12.98 -13.34
CA VAL A 163 -5.76 -11.91 -14.30
C VAL A 163 -4.53 -12.23 -15.15
N ASP A 164 -4.62 -12.04 -16.47
CA ASP A 164 -3.49 -12.22 -17.38
C ASP A 164 -2.56 -10.99 -17.35
N PHE A 165 -1.35 -11.17 -16.83
CA PHE A 165 -0.38 -10.08 -16.68
C PHE A 165 0.12 -9.53 -18.02
N ALA A 166 0.05 -10.30 -19.11
CA ALA A 166 0.45 -9.82 -20.43
C ALA A 166 -0.50 -8.73 -20.93
N THR A 167 -1.81 -8.91 -20.72
CA THR A 167 -2.86 -8.10 -21.34
C THR A 167 -3.57 -7.16 -20.37
N ASP A 168 -3.51 -7.41 -19.07
CA ASP A 168 -4.26 -6.66 -18.07
C ASP A 168 -3.32 -5.83 -17.16
N ARG A 169 -3.40 -4.51 -17.33
CA ARG A 169 -2.63 -3.54 -16.54
C ARG A 169 -3.05 -3.46 -15.07
N ARG A 170 -4.16 -4.08 -14.64
CA ARG A 170 -4.50 -4.21 -13.20
C ARG A 170 -3.41 -4.93 -12.42
N SER A 171 -2.57 -5.73 -13.07
CA SER A 171 -1.39 -6.38 -12.47
C SER A 171 -0.25 -5.43 -12.08
N ASN A 172 -0.27 -4.18 -12.55
CA ASN A 172 0.63 -3.10 -12.14
C ASN A 172 -0.20 -1.82 -11.93
N HIS A 173 -0.88 -1.71 -10.78
CA HIS A 173 -1.89 -0.67 -10.55
C HIS A 173 -1.70 -0.01 -9.19
N PHE A 174 -1.76 1.32 -9.15
CA PHE A 174 -1.80 2.09 -7.91
C PHE A 174 -3.23 2.62 -7.72
N PRO A 175 -3.99 2.11 -6.74
CA PRO A 175 -5.26 2.71 -6.35
C PRO A 175 -5.12 4.20 -6.05
N PHE A 176 -4.14 4.58 -5.22
CA PHE A 176 -3.85 5.98 -4.85
C PHE A 176 -5.10 6.75 -4.39
N VAL A 177 -5.95 6.06 -3.63
CA VAL A 177 -7.17 6.58 -2.98
C VAL A 177 -7.12 6.25 -1.49
N THR A 178 -7.74 7.08 -0.66
CA THR A 178 -7.79 6.82 0.78
C THR A 178 -8.66 5.60 1.10
N LEU A 179 -8.46 4.99 2.28
CA LEU A 179 -9.28 3.88 2.77
C LEU A 179 -10.77 4.28 2.82
N ALA A 180 -11.05 5.44 3.42
CA ALA A 180 -12.39 5.99 3.58
C ALA A 180 -12.34 7.49 3.90
N LYS A 181 -13.42 8.21 3.56
CA LYS A 181 -13.68 9.55 4.11
C LYS A 181 -14.46 9.42 5.41
N ILE A 182 -14.13 10.28 6.37
CA ILE A 182 -14.76 10.28 7.69
C ILE A 182 -15.20 11.68 8.09
N ASP A 183 -16.27 11.76 8.88
CA ASP A 183 -16.56 12.96 9.65
C ASP A 183 -15.58 13.03 10.83
N PRO A 184 -14.75 14.10 10.93
CA PRO A 184 -13.64 14.15 11.89
C PRO A 184 -14.07 14.37 13.35
N LYS A 185 -15.37 14.63 13.61
CA LYS A 185 -15.93 14.81 14.96
C LYS A 185 -16.58 13.54 15.47
N SER A 186 -17.44 12.94 14.66
CA SER A 186 -18.20 11.73 14.99
C SER A 186 -17.46 10.44 14.65
N LEU A 187 -16.39 10.51 13.87
CA LEU A 187 -15.63 9.36 13.33
C LEU A 187 -16.48 8.41 12.47
N LYS A 188 -17.65 8.87 12.00
CA LYS A 188 -18.47 8.10 11.06
C LYS A 188 -17.80 8.09 9.69
N ILE A 189 -17.75 6.91 9.08
CA ILE A 189 -17.38 6.76 7.67
C ILE A 189 -18.50 7.39 6.82
N THR A 190 -18.14 8.37 6.00
CA THR A 190 -19.05 9.06 5.08
C THR A 190 -18.95 8.51 3.66
N GLU A 191 -17.78 7.98 3.28
CA GLU A 191 -17.56 7.36 1.98
C GLU A 191 -16.55 6.20 2.10
N PRO A 192 -16.89 4.96 1.70
CA PRO A 192 -15.96 3.83 1.71
C PRO A 192 -15.09 3.82 0.44
N THR A 193 -14.25 4.84 0.29
CA THR A 193 -13.53 5.16 -0.96
C THR A 193 -12.74 3.98 -1.54
N PHE A 194 -11.98 3.24 -0.74
CA PHE A 194 -11.21 2.10 -1.26
C PHE A 194 -12.11 0.93 -1.68
N MET A 195 -13.22 0.69 -0.98
CA MET A 195 -14.21 -0.30 -1.41
C MET A 195 -14.85 0.07 -2.75
N ASN A 196 -15.18 1.36 -2.95
CA ASN A 196 -15.69 1.86 -4.24
C ASN A 196 -14.68 1.61 -5.36
N HIS A 197 -13.38 1.78 -5.08
CA HIS A 197 -12.30 1.48 -6.02
C HIS A 197 -12.22 -0.02 -6.34
N LEU A 198 -12.26 -0.90 -5.34
CA LEU A 198 -12.29 -2.35 -5.57
C LEU A 198 -13.51 -2.77 -6.40
N ALA A 199 -14.70 -2.19 -6.14
CA ALA A 199 -15.91 -2.45 -6.89
C ALA A 199 -15.82 -1.98 -8.37
N LYS A 200 -15.12 -0.87 -8.63
CA LYS A 200 -14.88 -0.34 -9.98
C LYS A 200 -13.91 -1.21 -10.79
N TYR A 201 -12.81 -1.64 -10.17
CA TYR A 201 -11.73 -2.39 -10.85
C TYR A 201 -11.89 -3.91 -10.80
N LYS A 202 -12.79 -4.41 -9.95
CA LYS A 202 -13.27 -5.79 -9.92
C LYS A 202 -12.14 -6.81 -9.82
N PHE A 203 -11.25 -6.62 -8.85
CA PHE A 203 -10.18 -7.56 -8.54
C PHE A 203 -10.15 -7.94 -7.07
N PHE A 204 -9.45 -9.03 -6.77
CA PHE A 204 -9.04 -9.44 -5.43
C PHE A 204 -7.74 -10.24 -5.52
N ASP A 205 -7.03 -10.39 -4.41
CA ASP A 205 -5.69 -10.99 -4.38
C ASP A 205 -5.75 -12.49 -4.10
N PHE A 206 -6.56 -12.92 -3.14
CA PHE A 206 -6.60 -14.33 -2.73
C PHE A 206 -7.96 -14.77 -2.18
N VAL A 207 -8.21 -16.07 -2.23
CA VAL A 207 -9.36 -16.68 -1.56
C VAL A 207 -8.94 -17.08 -0.16
N HIS A 208 -9.63 -16.57 0.86
CA HIS A 208 -9.36 -16.95 2.25
C HIS A 208 -9.64 -18.45 2.42
N TRP A 209 -8.64 -19.20 2.88
CA TRP A 209 -8.67 -20.67 2.85
C TRP A 209 -9.83 -21.30 3.65
N ALA A 210 -10.21 -20.72 4.78
CA ALA A 210 -11.26 -21.29 5.63
C ALA A 210 -12.67 -20.85 5.21
N THR A 211 -12.83 -19.58 4.85
CA THR A 211 -14.15 -18.99 4.58
C THR A 211 -14.51 -19.04 3.11
N GLY A 212 -13.53 -19.08 2.21
CA GLY A 212 -13.73 -18.90 0.78
C GLY A 212 -14.05 -17.46 0.36
N ALA A 213 -13.85 -16.47 1.24
CA ALA A 213 -14.04 -15.05 0.91
C ALA A 213 -12.97 -14.56 -0.07
N LYS A 214 -13.30 -13.61 -0.96
CA LYS A 214 -12.39 -13.03 -1.95
C LYS A 214 -11.70 -11.82 -1.34
N LEU A 215 -10.54 -12.02 -0.72
CA LEU A 215 -9.84 -10.97 0.01
C LEU A 215 -8.87 -10.21 -0.88
N TRP A 216 -8.88 -8.89 -0.69
CA TRP A 216 -7.79 -8.00 -1.11
C TRP A 216 -6.62 -8.12 -0.13
N LYS A 217 -5.40 -7.89 -0.60
CA LYS A 217 -4.19 -7.88 0.23
C LYS A 217 -3.60 -6.46 0.29
N ALA A 218 -3.57 -5.88 1.48
CA ALA A 218 -2.96 -4.57 1.75
C ALA A 218 -1.42 -4.59 1.68
N GLN A 219 -0.82 -3.52 1.16
CA GLN A 219 0.60 -3.23 1.30
C GLN A 219 0.84 -1.74 1.57
N HIS A 220 1.52 -1.44 2.68
CA HIS A 220 2.12 -0.16 3.06
C HIS A 220 1.52 1.13 2.44
N PRO A 221 0.24 1.46 2.73
CA PRO A 221 -0.47 2.60 2.16
C PRO A 221 -0.17 3.91 2.91
N GLU A 222 1.11 4.21 3.17
CA GLU A 222 1.47 5.38 3.99
C GLU A 222 1.03 6.68 3.35
N VAL A 223 1.21 6.85 2.04
CA VAL A 223 0.85 8.10 1.35
C VAL A 223 -0.66 8.30 1.34
N GLU A 224 -1.44 7.27 1.02
CA GLU A 224 -2.90 7.35 1.02
C GLU A 224 -3.50 7.55 2.43
N THR A 225 -2.79 7.07 3.45
CA THR A 225 -3.14 7.28 4.85
C THR A 225 -2.77 8.67 5.32
N TYR A 226 -1.58 9.14 4.96
CA TYR A 226 -1.04 10.44 5.34
C TYR A 226 -1.83 11.59 4.74
N TYR A 227 -2.32 11.43 3.51
CA TYR A 227 -3.11 12.47 2.86
C TYR A 227 -4.38 12.75 3.69
N ASN A 228 -4.78 14.02 3.73
CA ASN A 228 -5.88 14.52 4.56
C ASN A 228 -5.68 14.36 6.09
N SER A 229 -4.49 13.94 6.56
CA SER A 229 -4.13 14.01 7.98
C SER A 229 -3.93 15.46 8.44
N PRO A 230 -3.99 15.74 9.76
CA PRO A 230 -3.70 17.08 10.27
C PRO A 230 -2.32 17.62 9.82
N HIS A 231 -1.30 16.77 9.74
CA HIS A 231 0.03 17.17 9.26
C HIS A 231 0.05 17.48 7.76
N ALA A 232 -0.63 16.67 6.94
CA ALA A 232 -0.78 16.97 5.51
C ALA A 232 -1.56 18.28 5.28
N MET A 233 -2.59 18.54 6.09
CA MET A 233 -3.43 19.74 5.98
C MET A 233 -2.72 21.05 6.37
N ILE A 234 -1.57 20.97 7.04
CA ILE A 234 -0.70 22.14 7.27
C ILE A 234 0.49 22.19 6.30
N GLY A 235 0.54 21.27 5.33
CA GLY A 235 1.58 21.23 4.30
C GLY A 235 2.91 20.62 4.76
N ALA A 236 2.95 19.88 5.88
CA ALA A 236 4.10 19.06 6.23
C ALA A 236 4.27 17.92 5.21
N THR A 237 5.49 17.41 5.08
CA THR A 237 5.82 16.35 4.13
C THR A 237 6.55 15.19 4.81
N CYS A 238 6.65 14.04 4.13
CA CYS A 238 7.34 12.87 4.65
C CYS A 238 8.76 13.19 5.19
N VAL A 239 9.51 14.03 4.49
CA VAL A 239 10.90 14.38 4.85
C VAL A 239 10.99 15.36 6.01
N ASP A 240 9.91 16.07 6.37
CA ASP A 240 9.92 16.93 7.55
C ASP A 240 9.93 16.11 8.85
N CYS A 241 9.52 14.83 8.79
CA CYS A 241 9.53 13.90 9.92
C CYS A 241 10.59 12.80 9.80
N HIS A 242 10.78 12.24 8.60
CA HIS A 242 11.62 11.06 8.37
C HIS A 242 13.07 11.38 8.00
N THR A 243 13.43 12.65 7.93
CA THR A 243 14.82 13.08 7.72
C THR A 243 15.14 14.24 8.64
N ASP A 244 16.41 14.38 9.03
CA ASP A 244 16.87 15.62 9.65
C ASP A 244 17.48 16.56 8.58
N LYS A 245 16.99 17.80 8.53
CA LYS A 245 17.61 18.88 7.75
C LYS A 245 18.86 19.33 8.51
N GLY A 246 19.96 18.60 8.33
CA GLY A 246 21.24 18.94 8.94
C GLY A 246 21.90 20.18 8.34
N ILE A 247 22.59 20.94 9.18
CA ILE A 247 23.76 21.74 8.75
C ILE A 247 24.93 20.75 8.66
N ALA A 248 25.82 20.86 7.67
CA ALA A 248 26.96 19.94 7.49
C ALA A 248 27.71 19.67 8.82
N GLY A 249 27.36 18.53 9.43
CA GLY A 249 27.82 18.08 10.75
C GLY A 249 27.62 16.58 10.97
N PHE A 250 26.88 15.90 10.09
CA PHE A 250 26.77 14.43 10.06
C PHE A 250 27.96 13.73 9.41
N ALA A 251 28.99 14.46 9.01
CA ALA A 251 30.29 13.89 8.70
C ALA A 251 31.17 13.81 9.95
N LYS A 252 30.76 13.11 11.02
CA LYS A 252 31.77 12.46 11.87
C LYS A 252 32.42 11.38 11.01
N ARG A 253 33.37 11.78 10.16
CA ARG A 253 34.38 10.84 9.67
C ARG A 253 35.11 10.32 10.90
N SER A 254 35.41 9.04 10.89
CA SER A 254 36.13 8.29 11.91
C SER A 254 37.61 8.72 12.06
N SER A 255 37.99 9.91 11.62
CA SER A 255 39.35 10.45 11.72
C SER A 255 39.27 11.82 12.38
N GLY A 256 40.15 12.08 13.35
CA GLY A 256 40.18 13.27 14.23
C GLY A 256 40.45 14.61 13.54
N ASP A 257 39.95 14.80 12.32
CA ASP A 257 40.03 16.05 11.59
C ASP A 257 38.93 17.00 12.10
N LYS A 258 39.36 18.17 12.58
CA LYS A 258 38.47 19.25 12.97
C LYS A 258 37.63 19.64 11.76
N ILE A 259 36.34 19.27 11.77
CA ILE A 259 35.39 19.67 10.74
C ILE A 259 35.30 21.20 10.80
N ALA A 260 35.84 21.86 9.77
CA ALA A 260 35.52 23.25 9.51
C ALA A 260 34.00 23.35 9.43
N LYS A 261 33.38 24.18 10.27
CA LYS A 261 31.94 24.47 10.27
C LYS A 261 31.56 25.04 8.90
N SER A 262 31.37 24.20 7.89
CA SER A 262 30.82 24.66 6.62
C SER A 262 29.32 24.81 6.83
N GLU A 263 28.80 26.04 6.74
CA GLU A 263 27.38 26.38 6.91
C GLU A 263 26.47 25.87 5.78
N LYS A 264 26.96 24.97 4.93
CA LYS A 264 26.19 24.44 3.80
C LYS A 264 25.06 23.54 4.32
N LYS A 265 23.83 23.98 4.06
CA LYS A 265 22.60 23.22 4.34
C LYS A 265 22.53 22.05 3.37
N PHE A 266 22.12 20.88 3.86
CA PHE A 266 21.81 19.71 3.04
C PHE A 266 20.57 19.00 3.61
N THR A 267 19.90 18.22 2.78
CA THR A 267 18.83 17.33 3.24
C THR A 267 19.42 15.95 3.51
N SER A 268 19.28 15.45 4.73
CA SER A 268 19.68 14.06 5.01
C SER A 268 18.88 13.11 4.12
N HIS A 269 19.57 12.16 3.49
CA HIS A 269 18.95 11.07 2.74
C HIS A 269 18.86 9.78 3.58
N PHE A 270 19.19 9.86 4.87
CA PHE A 270 18.91 8.81 5.84
C PHE A 270 17.45 8.93 6.27
N HIS A 271 16.59 8.12 5.65
CA HIS A 271 15.17 8.06 5.94
C HIS A 271 14.95 7.08 7.09
N ALA A 272 14.47 7.58 8.23
CA ALA A 272 14.36 6.79 9.45
C ALA A 272 13.18 7.23 10.31
N SER A 273 12.99 6.59 11.47
CA SER A 273 12.00 7.03 12.44
C SER A 273 12.42 8.41 12.99
N PRO A 274 11.48 9.34 13.27
CA PRO A 274 11.80 10.58 13.99
C PRO A 274 12.49 10.33 15.34
N ARG A 275 12.29 9.14 15.93
CA ARG A 275 13.00 8.68 17.14
C ARG A 275 14.51 8.59 16.95
N ASP A 276 14.98 8.19 15.78
CA ASP A 276 16.42 8.04 15.48
C ASP A 276 17.13 9.39 15.38
N PHE A 277 16.36 10.47 15.27
CA PHE A 277 16.82 11.85 15.32
C PHE A 277 16.53 12.51 16.68
N ASN A 278 16.34 11.71 17.75
CA ASN A 278 15.97 12.19 19.09
C ASN A 278 14.75 13.13 19.07
N TRP A 279 13.78 12.82 18.19
CA TRP A 279 12.56 13.60 17.99
C TRP A 279 12.79 15.04 17.51
N SER A 280 14.01 15.42 17.11
CA SER A 280 14.32 16.75 16.58
C SER A 280 13.42 17.20 15.42
N PRO A 281 12.93 16.31 14.52
CA PRO A 281 12.03 16.73 13.45
C PRO A 281 10.70 17.27 14.00
N CYS A 282 10.17 16.70 15.08
CA CYS A 282 8.93 17.12 15.72
C CYS A 282 9.06 18.50 16.39
N LEU A 283 10.20 18.75 17.05
CA LEU A 283 10.43 19.94 17.86
C LEU A 283 10.63 21.22 17.04
N LYS A 284 10.81 21.10 15.71
CA LYS A 284 10.86 22.25 14.79
C LYS A 284 9.53 22.99 14.71
N CYS A 285 8.41 22.28 14.88
CA CYS A 285 7.05 22.83 14.83
C CYS A 285 6.38 22.81 16.21
N HIS A 286 6.67 21.81 17.03
CA HIS A 286 6.16 21.70 18.40
C HIS A 286 7.18 22.30 19.38
N THR A 287 7.33 23.62 19.35
CA THR A 287 8.37 24.34 20.10
C THR A 287 8.25 24.24 21.61
N ASP A 288 7.04 23.97 22.11
CA ASP A 288 6.75 23.85 23.54
C ASP A 288 6.96 22.41 24.07
N TRP A 289 7.36 21.48 23.20
CA TRP A 289 7.58 20.08 23.58
C TRP A 289 9.05 19.79 23.86
N THR A 290 9.28 18.86 24.78
CA THR A 290 10.55 18.15 24.91
C THR A 290 10.56 16.92 24.00
N PRO A 291 11.72 16.30 23.72
CA PRO A 291 11.78 15.00 23.04
C PRO A 291 10.89 13.94 23.70
N LYS A 292 10.74 13.99 25.03
CA LYS A 292 9.89 13.06 25.79
C LYS A 292 8.41 13.30 25.55
N ASP A 293 7.98 14.55 25.39
CA ASP A 293 6.59 14.88 25.06
C ASP A 293 6.24 14.41 23.65
N ALA A 294 7.15 14.56 22.69
CA ALA A 294 7.01 14.04 21.34
C ALA A 294 6.91 12.50 21.33
N GLU A 295 7.81 11.81 22.06
CA GLU A 295 7.75 10.35 22.22
C GLU A 295 6.42 9.91 22.85
N TYR A 296 6.00 10.58 23.92
CA TYR A 296 4.74 10.28 24.60
C TYR A 296 3.53 10.44 23.68
N ALA A 297 3.46 11.53 22.92
CA ALA A 297 2.37 11.79 21.98
C ALA A 297 2.29 10.70 20.89
N VAL A 298 3.43 10.33 20.31
CA VAL A 298 3.53 9.32 19.24
C VAL A 298 3.18 7.94 19.78
N GLU A 299 3.81 7.49 20.87
CA GLU A 299 3.58 6.16 21.41
C GLU A 299 2.17 6.00 22.00
N SER A 300 1.56 7.07 22.54
CA SER A 300 0.15 7.04 22.99
C SER A 300 -0.80 6.73 21.83
N VAL A 301 -0.59 7.34 20.66
CA VAL A 301 -1.37 7.06 19.46
C VAL A 301 -1.14 5.62 18.99
N LYS A 302 0.12 5.21 18.83
CA LYS A 302 0.47 3.89 18.33
C LYS A 302 -0.06 2.78 19.24
N ASN A 303 0.07 2.93 20.55
CA ASN A 303 -0.44 1.95 21.53
C ASN A 303 -1.97 1.83 21.45
N TYR A 304 -2.68 2.97 21.34
CA TYR A 304 -4.13 2.94 21.17
C TYR A 304 -4.54 2.22 19.88
N ILE A 305 -3.89 2.51 18.75
CA ILE A 305 -4.24 1.90 17.46
C ILE A 305 -3.86 0.41 17.42
N ARG A 306 -2.67 0.02 17.89
CA ARG A 306 -2.28 -1.40 18.01
C ARG A 306 -3.28 -2.22 18.83
N HIS A 307 -3.80 -1.66 19.91
CA HIS A 307 -4.88 -2.31 20.68
C HIS A 307 -6.14 -2.54 19.83
N HIS A 308 -6.53 -1.57 19.01
CA HIS A 308 -7.70 -1.71 18.14
C HIS A 308 -7.45 -2.64 16.95
N MET A 309 -6.23 -2.66 16.39
CA MET A 309 -5.81 -3.67 15.42
C MET A 309 -5.96 -5.08 16.01
N ARG A 310 -5.43 -5.30 17.22
CA ARG A 310 -5.53 -6.60 17.90
C ARG A 310 -6.97 -6.99 18.23
N LYS A 311 -7.83 -6.03 18.58
CA LYS A 311 -9.27 -6.26 18.75
C LYS A 311 -9.93 -6.69 17.44
N ALA A 312 -9.64 -6.00 16.33
CA ALA A 312 -10.17 -6.38 15.01
C ALA A 312 -9.73 -7.80 14.62
N GLU A 313 -8.47 -8.18 14.85
CA GLU A 313 -7.97 -9.55 14.64
C GLU A 313 -8.73 -10.61 15.44
N ILE A 314 -9.02 -10.33 16.72
CA ILE A 314 -9.76 -11.26 17.58
C ILE A 314 -11.15 -11.53 17.00
N TRP A 315 -11.84 -10.50 16.52
CA TRP A 315 -13.19 -10.63 15.98
C TRP A 315 -13.21 -11.21 14.57
N LEU A 316 -12.23 -10.89 13.73
CA LEU A 316 -12.03 -11.56 12.44
C LEU A 316 -11.75 -13.06 12.64
N ARG A 317 -10.95 -13.44 13.64
CA ARG A 317 -10.74 -14.84 13.99
C ARG A 317 -12.05 -15.51 14.43
N GLU A 318 -12.85 -14.86 15.27
CA GLU A 318 -14.16 -15.41 15.71
C GLU A 318 -15.13 -15.55 14.53
N LEU A 319 -15.14 -14.59 13.59
CA LEU A 319 -15.87 -14.69 12.33
C LEU A 319 -15.46 -15.96 11.58
N VAL A 320 -14.15 -16.14 11.33
CA VAL A 320 -13.62 -17.30 10.61
C VAL A 320 -14.01 -18.62 11.29
N GLN A 321 -13.91 -18.71 12.62
CA GLN A 321 -14.30 -19.89 13.38
C GLN A 321 -15.81 -20.15 13.30
N THR A 322 -16.62 -19.10 13.43
CA THR A 322 -18.08 -19.21 13.32
C THR A 322 -18.51 -19.61 11.91
N PHE A 323 -17.81 -19.14 10.88
CA PHE A 323 -18.05 -19.52 9.50
C PHE A 323 -17.84 -21.03 9.28
N GLN A 324 -16.74 -21.57 9.82
CA GLN A 324 -16.48 -23.01 9.72
C GLN A 324 -17.57 -23.81 10.44
N ARG A 325 -17.97 -23.41 11.65
CA ARG A 325 -19.10 -24.03 12.37
C ARG A 325 -20.40 -23.99 11.54
N ALA A 326 -20.72 -22.84 10.93
CA ALA A 326 -21.91 -22.70 10.11
C ALA A 326 -21.90 -23.63 8.89
N LYS A 327 -20.73 -23.79 8.26
CA LYS A 327 -20.53 -24.74 7.17
C LYS A 327 -20.76 -26.19 7.64
N ASP A 328 -20.23 -26.57 8.80
CA ASP A 328 -20.38 -27.92 9.37
C ASP A 328 -21.84 -28.22 9.74
N TRP A 329 -22.60 -27.21 10.16
CA TRP A 329 -24.06 -27.28 10.39
C TRP A 329 -24.92 -27.25 9.12
N GLY A 330 -24.30 -27.16 7.94
CA GLY A 330 -25.02 -27.14 6.67
C GLY A 330 -25.87 -25.88 6.46
N VAL A 331 -25.42 -24.72 6.97
CA VAL A 331 -26.00 -23.41 6.61
C VAL A 331 -25.91 -23.23 5.10
N ASP A 332 -26.95 -22.64 4.51
CA ASP A 332 -27.08 -22.52 3.06
C ASP A 332 -26.02 -21.58 2.46
N ALA A 333 -25.74 -21.76 1.16
CA ALA A 333 -24.71 -21.01 0.46
C ALA A 333 -25.00 -19.50 0.38
N GLU A 334 -26.27 -19.08 0.38
CA GLU A 334 -26.64 -17.66 0.32
C GLU A 334 -26.23 -16.94 1.61
N THR A 335 -26.54 -17.52 2.77
CA THR A 335 -26.14 -17.00 4.08
C THR A 335 -24.62 -17.00 4.24
N LEU A 336 -23.94 -18.07 3.83
CA LEU A 336 -22.48 -18.12 3.83
C LEU A 336 -21.89 -17.04 2.90
N ASN A 337 -22.48 -16.78 1.74
CA ASN A 337 -22.03 -15.73 0.82
C ASN A 337 -22.20 -14.32 1.40
N LYS A 338 -23.27 -14.07 2.15
CA LYS A 338 -23.47 -12.81 2.90
C LYS A 338 -22.36 -12.62 3.94
N ALA A 339 -22.04 -13.66 4.70
CA ALA A 339 -20.93 -13.62 5.66
C ALA A 339 -19.56 -13.44 5.00
N ARG A 340 -19.33 -14.01 3.81
CA ARG A 340 -18.10 -13.77 3.02
C ARG A 340 -17.95 -12.29 2.66
N LYS A 341 -19.01 -11.63 2.20
CA LYS A 341 -18.96 -10.19 1.87
C LYS A 341 -18.62 -9.32 3.08
N LEU A 342 -19.20 -9.63 4.24
CA LEU A 342 -18.87 -8.95 5.48
C LEU A 342 -17.40 -9.18 5.87
N HIS A 343 -16.87 -10.39 5.67
CA HIS A 343 -15.45 -10.67 5.89
C HIS A 343 -14.55 -9.89 4.92
N GLU A 344 -14.90 -9.77 3.64
CA GLU A 344 -14.13 -8.99 2.66
C GLU A 344 -13.97 -7.52 3.12
N GLU A 345 -15.06 -6.89 3.54
CA GLU A 345 -15.05 -5.50 4.03
C GLU A 345 -14.35 -5.39 5.40
N ALA A 346 -14.60 -6.31 6.33
CA ALA A 346 -13.98 -6.32 7.65
C ALA A 346 -12.45 -6.48 7.55
N HIS A 347 -12.00 -7.36 6.66
CA HIS A 347 -10.59 -7.60 6.38
C HIS A 347 -9.92 -6.34 5.84
N MET A 348 -10.52 -5.69 4.84
CA MET A 348 -9.97 -4.47 4.25
C MET A 348 -9.73 -3.37 5.29
N TYR A 349 -10.71 -3.11 6.17
CA TYR A 349 -10.58 -2.08 7.20
C TYR A 349 -9.61 -2.43 8.33
N TRP A 350 -9.26 -3.71 8.51
CA TRP A 350 -8.24 -4.14 9.46
C TRP A 350 -6.86 -4.15 8.82
N GLU A 351 -6.71 -4.84 7.69
CA GLU A 351 -5.42 -5.18 7.11
C GLU A 351 -4.67 -3.92 6.65
N TRP A 352 -5.41 -2.89 6.22
CA TRP A 352 -4.84 -1.56 5.92
C TRP A 352 -3.90 -1.07 7.02
N TRP A 353 -4.27 -1.21 8.29
CA TRP A 353 -3.47 -0.71 9.42
C TRP A 353 -2.34 -1.63 9.85
N THR A 354 -2.46 -2.93 9.56
CA THR A 354 -1.34 -3.85 9.77
C THR A 354 -0.30 -3.76 8.65
N ALA A 355 -0.70 -3.27 7.48
CA ALA A 355 0.18 -3.02 6.35
C ALA A 355 0.85 -1.64 6.43
N GLU A 356 0.13 -0.64 6.93
CA GLU A 356 0.62 0.73 7.12
C GLU A 356 1.60 0.82 8.30
N ASN A 357 2.76 1.43 8.08
CA ASN A 357 3.91 1.31 8.97
C ASN A 357 3.92 2.28 10.17
N SER A 358 2.95 3.20 10.27
CA SER A 358 2.94 4.22 11.32
C SER A 358 2.18 3.80 12.58
N ASP A 359 1.57 2.61 12.57
CA ASP A 359 0.59 2.17 13.57
C ASP A 359 -0.50 3.25 13.76
N GLY A 360 -0.96 3.84 12.65
CA GLY A 360 -1.99 4.89 12.61
C GLY A 360 -1.55 6.29 13.03
N PHE A 361 -0.27 6.54 13.33
CA PHE A 361 0.21 7.89 13.64
C PHE A 361 0.01 8.87 12.48
N HIS A 362 0.14 8.40 11.24
CA HIS A 362 -0.08 9.24 10.06
C HIS A 362 -1.53 9.74 9.96
N ASN A 363 -2.53 8.98 10.42
CA ASN A 363 -3.93 9.44 10.44
C ASN A 363 -4.75 8.73 11.52
N PRO A 364 -4.65 9.17 12.80
CA PRO A 364 -5.21 8.42 13.93
C PRO A 364 -6.74 8.42 13.94
N LYS A 365 -7.40 9.42 13.36
CA LYS A 365 -8.86 9.46 13.30
C LYS A 365 -9.40 8.46 12.29
N LEU A 366 -8.78 8.36 11.12
CA LEU A 366 -9.13 7.38 10.09
C LEU A 366 -8.92 5.95 10.62
N ALA A 367 -7.80 5.71 11.33
CA ALA A 367 -7.51 4.43 11.97
C ALA A 367 -8.57 4.02 12.99
N LYS A 368 -8.95 4.94 13.87
CA LYS A 368 -10.02 4.70 14.86
C LYS A 368 -11.35 4.32 14.21
N ALA A 369 -11.78 5.11 13.23
CA ALA A 369 -13.06 4.93 12.55
C ALA A 369 -13.15 3.57 11.84
N THR A 370 -12.11 3.24 11.08
CA THR A 370 -12.12 2.05 10.21
C THR A 370 -11.84 0.76 10.98
N LEU A 371 -10.96 0.76 12.00
CA LEU A 371 -10.80 -0.41 12.87
C LEU A 371 -12.07 -0.72 13.66
N ALA A 372 -12.80 0.30 14.12
CA ALA A 372 -14.11 0.10 14.74
C ALA A 372 -15.12 -0.52 13.75
N ARG A 373 -15.11 -0.07 12.49
CA ARG A 373 -15.96 -0.65 11.44
C ARG A 373 -15.59 -2.11 11.13
N SER A 374 -14.31 -2.46 11.11
CA SER A 374 -13.85 -3.86 10.96
C SER A 374 -14.43 -4.78 12.03
N VAL A 375 -14.38 -4.34 13.29
CA VAL A 375 -14.98 -5.07 14.43
C VAL A 375 -16.49 -5.20 14.26
N GLN A 376 -17.17 -4.11 13.91
CA GLN A 376 -18.63 -4.10 13.73
C GLN A 376 -19.06 -5.09 12.63
N LEU A 377 -18.42 -5.07 11.47
CA LEU A 377 -18.69 -6.00 10.37
C LEU A 377 -18.44 -7.45 10.77
N SER A 378 -17.43 -7.68 11.61
CA SER A 378 -17.15 -9.00 12.15
C SER A 378 -18.28 -9.50 13.05
N TRP A 379 -18.81 -8.64 13.94
CA TRP A 379 -20.00 -8.96 14.74
C TRP A 379 -21.24 -9.21 13.90
N GLU A 380 -21.51 -8.37 12.90
CA GLU A 380 -22.63 -8.56 11.98
C GLU A 380 -22.56 -9.93 11.29
N ALA A 381 -21.36 -10.38 10.88
CA ALA A 381 -21.17 -11.69 10.28
C ALA A 381 -21.34 -12.84 11.29
N ILE A 382 -20.81 -12.69 12.51
CA ILE A 382 -20.93 -13.69 13.58
C ILE A 382 -22.41 -13.88 13.96
N ASP A 383 -23.14 -12.80 14.15
CA ASP A 383 -24.56 -12.82 14.53
C ASP A 383 -25.41 -13.45 13.43
N LEU A 384 -25.17 -13.09 12.17
CA LEU A 384 -25.81 -13.71 11.00
C LEU A 384 -25.62 -15.23 11.00
N LEU A 385 -24.38 -15.69 11.18
CA LEU A 385 -24.04 -17.11 11.14
C LEU A 385 -24.60 -17.88 12.34
N ASN A 386 -24.51 -17.32 13.54
CA ASN A 386 -25.05 -17.95 14.75
C ASN A 386 -26.58 -18.09 14.68
N LYS A 387 -27.28 -17.08 14.16
CA LYS A 387 -28.73 -17.17 13.92
C LYS A 387 -29.07 -18.31 12.96
N ALA A 388 -28.34 -18.41 11.85
CA ALA A 388 -28.56 -19.48 10.87
C ALA A 388 -28.26 -20.88 11.42
N ILE A 389 -27.22 -21.02 12.26
CA ILE A 389 -26.92 -22.27 12.98
C ILE A 389 -28.08 -22.65 13.91
N ALA A 390 -28.61 -21.69 14.68
CA ALA A 390 -29.72 -21.92 15.60
C ALA A 390 -30.99 -22.39 14.86
N GLU A 391 -31.29 -21.79 13.70
CA GLU A 391 -32.42 -22.20 12.85
C GLU A 391 -32.24 -23.63 12.31
N LYS A 392 -31.03 -24.01 11.89
CA LYS A 392 -30.73 -25.40 11.46
C LYS A 392 -30.92 -26.39 12.61
N ARG A 393 -30.41 -26.06 13.80
CA ARG A 393 -30.56 -26.90 14.99
C ARG A 393 -32.02 -27.10 15.36
N ALA A 394 -32.82 -26.04 15.42
CA ALA A 394 -34.24 -26.11 15.74
C ALA A 394 -35.01 -27.01 14.74
N LYS A 395 -34.74 -26.88 13.43
CA LYS A 395 -35.35 -27.73 12.39
C LYS A 395 -35.02 -29.22 12.57
N MET A 396 -33.78 -29.54 12.96
CA MET A 396 -33.39 -30.93 13.23
C MET A 396 -34.06 -31.49 14.49
N GLU A 397 -34.24 -30.66 15.53
CA GLU A 397 -34.94 -31.06 16.76
C GLU A 397 -36.44 -31.29 16.50
N THR A 398 -37.07 -30.49 15.64
CA THR A 398 -38.47 -30.71 15.23
C THR A 398 -38.64 -31.92 14.32
N ALA A 399 -37.67 -32.25 13.45
CA ALA A 399 -37.75 -33.41 12.56
C ALA A 399 -37.52 -34.76 13.27
N LYS A 400 -37.00 -34.73 14.51
CA LYS A 400 -36.81 -35.92 15.36
C LYS A 400 -38.02 -36.26 16.23
N LYS A 401 -38.96 -35.32 16.37
CA LYS A 401 -40.24 -35.51 17.04
C LYS A 401 -41.28 -35.89 16.01
#